data_AF-A3SLK6-F1
#
_entry.id   AF-A3SLK6-F1
#
_cell.length_a   1.000
_cell.length_b   1.000
_cell.length_c   1.000
_cell.angle_alpha   90.00
_cell.angle_beta   90.00
_cell.angle_gamma   90.00
#
_symmetry.space_group_name_H-M   'P 1'
#
loop_
_entity.id
_entity.type
_entity.pdbx_description
1 polymer ?
#
loop_
_entity_poly.entity_id
_entity_poly.type
_entity_poly.pdbx_seq_one_letter_code
_entity_poly.pdbx_strand_id
1 'polypeptide(L)'
;MTYHYDLNRRWSDRFLPEVKRLIGGYLIEAAPDPYDHFQATDLMMLEARDMRVAARVRRPGYAQRYPYQFTIRSQVSSGAQTELSKIVNGNGDWMFYGHSNAAQTGLESWKLIDLRAFRAGLIRKGSSGLSWGRKSNADGTQFTWFDVRSFPSDPPLVVASS
;
A
#
# COMPACT_ATOMS: atom_id res chain seq x y z
N MET A 1 23.54 -6.59 -0.52
CA MET A 1 22.38 -6.18 -1.35
C MET A 1 22.68 -6.58 -2.78
N THR A 2 21.88 -7.46 -3.37
CA THR A 2 22.09 -7.98 -4.73
C THR A 2 21.62 -6.92 -5.74
N TYR A 3 22.44 -6.63 -6.75
CA TYR A 3 22.21 -5.67 -7.85
C TYR A 3 20.75 -5.59 -8.38
N HIS A 4 20.04 -6.72 -8.37
CA HIS A 4 18.67 -6.83 -8.83
C HIS A 4 17.63 -6.10 -7.93
N TYR A 5 17.89 -5.97 -6.62
CA TYR A 5 17.00 -5.24 -5.71
C TYR A 5 17.03 -3.74 -5.98
N ASP A 6 18.23 -3.16 -6.11
CA ASP A 6 18.39 -1.72 -6.30
C ASP A 6 17.81 -1.26 -7.65
N LEU A 7 17.93 -2.08 -8.69
CA LEU A 7 17.29 -1.83 -9.98
C LEU A 7 15.76 -1.82 -9.89
N ASN A 8 15.17 -2.79 -9.20
CA ASN A 8 13.72 -2.84 -9.00
C ASN A 8 13.22 -1.70 -8.12
N ARG A 9 14.00 -1.32 -7.10
CA ARG A 9 13.68 -0.20 -6.21
C ARG A 9 13.74 1.12 -6.97
N ARG A 10 14.84 1.42 -7.66
CA ARG A 10 15.00 2.62 -8.49
C ARG A 10 13.91 2.73 -9.55
N TRP A 11 13.57 1.61 -10.19
CA TRP A 11 12.46 1.59 -11.15
C TRP A 11 11.12 1.98 -10.51
N SER A 12 10.81 1.45 -9.32
CA SER A 12 9.57 1.82 -8.61
C SER A 12 9.61 3.25 -8.06
N ASP A 13 10.78 3.74 -7.66
CA ASP A 13 10.93 5.04 -7.01
C ASP A 13 10.66 6.21 -7.96
N ARG A 14 10.72 5.99 -9.28
CA ARG A 14 10.34 7.01 -10.27
C ARG A 14 8.89 7.46 -10.17
N PHE A 15 8.01 6.62 -9.59
CA PHE A 15 6.59 6.93 -9.40
C PHE A 15 6.31 7.67 -8.10
N LEU A 16 7.31 7.82 -7.20
CA LEU A 16 7.11 8.49 -5.91
C LEU A 16 6.53 9.91 -6.02
N PRO A 17 6.87 10.76 -7.01
CA PRO A 17 6.22 12.06 -7.17
C PRO A 17 4.70 11.95 -7.37
N GLU A 18 4.24 11.03 -8.22
CA GLU A 18 2.81 10.79 -8.45
C GLU A 18 2.14 10.17 -7.23
N VAL A 19 2.79 9.19 -6.59
CA VAL A 19 2.31 8.56 -5.35
C VAL A 19 2.13 9.59 -4.23
N LYS A 20 3.11 10.50 -4.04
CA LYS A 20 3.02 11.59 -3.07
C LYS A 20 1.86 12.53 -3.36
N ARG A 21 1.67 12.90 -4.64
CA ARG A 21 0.55 13.74 -5.07
C ARG A 21 -0.80 13.10 -4.76
N LEU A 22 -0.94 11.80 -5.02
CA LEU A 22 -2.18 11.06 -4.76
C LEU A 22 -2.46 10.92 -3.26
N ILE A 23 -1.46 10.54 -2.46
CA ILE A 23 -1.63 10.34 -1.01
C ILE A 23 -1.87 11.67 -0.30
N GLY A 24 -1.24 12.76 -0.75
CA GLY A 24 -1.35 14.08 -0.10
C GLY A 24 -2.80 14.53 0.09
N GLY A 25 -3.66 14.30 -0.90
CA GLY A 25 -5.09 14.64 -0.80
C GLY A 25 -5.88 13.83 0.24
N TYR A 26 -5.35 12.70 0.71
CA TYR A 26 -5.95 11.91 1.79
C TYR A 26 -5.34 12.20 3.16
N LEU A 27 -4.25 12.98 3.22
CA LEU A 27 -3.60 13.41 4.45
C LEU A 27 -4.03 14.82 4.89
N ILE A 28 -4.74 15.52 4.01
CA ILE A 28 -5.19 16.90 4.20
C ILE A 28 -6.72 16.88 4.35
N GLU A 29 -7.21 17.54 5.37
CA GLU A 29 -8.63 17.71 5.66
C GLU A 29 -8.99 19.21 5.59
N ALA A 30 -10.28 19.50 5.38
CA ALA A 30 -10.76 20.88 5.47
C ALA A 30 -10.60 21.38 6.91
N ALA A 31 -10.16 22.63 7.05
CA ALA A 31 -10.07 23.23 8.38
C ALA A 31 -11.48 23.37 8.99
N PRO A 32 -11.66 23.12 10.30
CA PRO A 32 -12.89 23.46 11.00
C PRO A 32 -13.17 24.96 10.94
N ASP A 33 -14.45 25.33 10.86
CA ASP A 33 -14.94 26.72 10.67
C ASP A 33 -14.25 27.80 11.54
N PRO A 34 -13.90 27.58 12.82
CA PRO A 34 -13.21 28.59 13.62
C PRO A 34 -11.79 28.92 13.10
N TYR A 35 -11.11 27.97 12.46
CA TYR A 35 -9.78 28.19 11.91
C TYR A 35 -9.85 28.88 10.55
N ASP A 36 -10.86 28.55 9.74
CA ASP A 36 -11.14 29.20 8.46
C ASP A 36 -11.41 30.70 8.64
N HIS A 37 -12.33 31.05 9.54
CA HIS A 37 -12.78 32.44 9.74
C HIS A 37 -11.74 33.36 10.39
N PHE A 38 -10.86 32.84 11.24
CA PHE A 38 -9.96 33.68 12.06
C PHE A 38 -8.48 33.54 11.72
N GLN A 39 -8.08 32.51 10.96
CA GLN A 39 -6.67 32.24 10.67
C GLN A 39 -6.34 32.18 9.17
N ALA A 40 -7.30 32.43 8.28
CA ALA A 40 -7.14 32.29 6.82
C ALA A 40 -6.57 30.90 6.46
N THR A 41 -7.09 29.87 7.13
CA THR A 41 -6.64 28.49 7.00
C THR A 41 -7.74 27.68 6.33
N ASP A 42 -7.64 27.46 5.02
CA ASP A 42 -8.62 26.65 4.28
C ASP A 42 -8.40 25.12 4.46
N LEU A 43 -7.16 24.72 4.76
CA LEU A 43 -6.73 23.32 4.81
C LEU A 43 -5.87 23.07 6.06
N MET A 44 -6.14 21.96 6.74
CA MET A 44 -5.27 21.43 7.79
C MET A 44 -4.78 20.04 7.41
N MET A 45 -3.51 19.77 7.68
CA MET A 45 -3.05 18.38 7.69
C MET A 45 -3.50 17.71 8.98
N LEU A 46 -3.77 16.40 8.92
CA LEU A 46 -3.91 15.58 10.11
C LEU A 46 -2.72 15.85 11.05
N GLU A 47 -2.99 16.31 12.28
CA GLU A 47 -1.96 16.60 13.26
C GLU A 47 -1.08 15.35 13.45
N ALA A 48 0.19 15.54 13.09
CA ALA A 48 1.18 14.51 12.84
C ALA A 48 1.27 13.43 13.94
N ARG A 49 0.62 12.28 13.69
CA ARG A 49 1.35 11.02 13.88
C ARG A 49 2.27 10.88 12.67
N ASP A 50 3.52 10.45 12.89
CA ASP A 50 4.42 10.05 11.81
C ASP A 50 3.76 8.95 10.96
N MET A 51 2.98 9.33 9.95
CA MET A 51 2.25 8.39 9.13
C MET A 51 3.23 7.63 8.26
N ARG A 52 3.36 6.33 8.52
CA ARG A 52 4.28 5.46 7.81
C ARG A 52 3.55 4.84 6.64
N VAL A 53 3.73 5.40 5.45
CA VAL A 53 3.12 4.87 4.23
C VAL A 53 4.11 3.98 3.48
N ALA A 54 3.80 2.69 3.37
CA ALA A 54 4.51 1.79 2.47
C ALA A 54 4.08 2.07 1.02
N ALA A 55 4.99 1.96 0.05
CA ALA A 55 4.67 2.15 -1.35
C ALA A 55 5.23 1.02 -2.20
N ARG A 56 4.38 0.47 -3.08
CA ARG A 56 4.74 -0.57 -4.04
C ARG A 56 4.05 -0.31 -5.36
N VAL A 57 4.84 -0.17 -6.43
CA VAL A 57 4.34 -0.09 -7.80
C VAL A 57 4.72 -1.37 -8.55
N ARG A 58 3.76 -1.94 -9.28
CA ARG A 58 3.93 -3.12 -10.12
C ARG A 58 4.12 -2.70 -11.58
N ARG A 59 4.88 -3.52 -12.30
CA ARG A 59 5.04 -3.38 -13.75
C ARG A 59 3.69 -3.57 -14.47
N PRO A 60 3.58 -3.15 -15.75
CA PRO A 60 2.34 -3.28 -16.51
C PRO A 60 1.86 -4.73 -16.66
N GLY A 61 0.57 -4.91 -16.90
CA GLY A 61 -0.06 -6.20 -17.21
C GLY A 61 -0.51 -7.03 -16.01
N TYR A 62 -0.22 -6.59 -14.78
CA TYR A 62 -0.75 -7.23 -13.57
C TYR A 62 -2.11 -6.68 -13.14
N ALA A 63 -2.43 -5.42 -13.50
CA ALA A 63 -3.67 -4.78 -13.07
C ALA A 63 -4.90 -5.51 -13.63
N GLN A 64 -4.87 -5.83 -14.93
CA GLN A 64 -5.98 -6.51 -15.61
C GLN A 64 -6.10 -7.97 -15.16
N ARG A 65 -4.96 -8.63 -14.88
CA ARG A 65 -4.94 -10.04 -14.48
C ARG A 65 -5.35 -10.26 -13.02
N TYR A 66 -5.04 -9.32 -12.14
CA TYR A 66 -5.26 -9.43 -10.70
C TYR A 66 -5.83 -8.13 -10.09
N PRO A 67 -7.00 -7.64 -10.57
CA PRO A 67 -7.50 -6.29 -10.24
C PRO A 67 -7.84 -6.11 -8.76
N TYR A 68 -8.13 -7.20 -8.06
CA TYR A 68 -8.51 -7.20 -6.64
C TYR A 68 -7.40 -7.68 -5.71
N GLN A 69 -6.23 -8.04 -6.25
CA GLN A 69 -5.14 -8.55 -5.43
C GLN A 69 -4.10 -7.48 -5.14
N PHE A 70 -3.59 -7.48 -3.91
CA PHE A 70 -2.33 -6.82 -3.57
C PHE A 70 -1.34 -7.84 -3.06
N THR A 71 -0.05 -7.51 -3.16
CA THR A 71 1.04 -8.44 -2.82
C THR A 71 1.97 -7.82 -1.80
N ILE A 72 2.32 -8.56 -0.77
CA ILE A 72 3.33 -8.18 0.24
C ILE A 72 4.46 -9.21 0.21
N ARG A 73 5.71 -8.76 0.21
CA ARG A 73 6.86 -9.68 0.30
C ARG A 73 6.86 -10.42 1.64
N SER A 74 6.85 -11.75 1.59
CA SER A 74 6.68 -12.61 2.75
C SER A 74 7.86 -13.56 2.99
N GLN A 75 8.83 -13.62 2.06
CA GLN A 75 10.10 -14.31 2.26
C GLN A 75 11.23 -13.62 1.48
N VAL A 76 12.43 -13.65 2.05
CA VAL A 76 13.68 -13.26 1.40
C VAL A 76 14.71 -14.35 1.63
N SER A 77 15.61 -14.55 0.66
CA SER A 77 16.64 -15.59 0.72
C SER A 77 17.63 -15.42 1.89
N SER A 78 17.85 -14.18 2.34
CA SER A 78 18.73 -13.88 3.48
C SER A 78 18.14 -14.18 4.85
N GLY A 79 16.85 -14.54 4.94
CA GLY A 79 16.15 -14.69 6.23
C GLY A 79 15.89 -13.38 6.97
N ALA A 80 16.23 -12.23 6.40
CA ALA A 80 15.95 -10.93 6.99
C ALA A 80 14.43 -10.68 7.14
N GLN A 81 14.06 -9.79 8.07
CA GLN A 81 12.67 -9.47 8.35
C GLN A 81 11.93 -8.99 7.09
N THR A 82 10.81 -9.66 6.78
CA THR A 82 10.02 -9.44 5.57
C THR A 82 9.06 -8.27 5.72
N GLU A 83 8.57 -7.73 4.60
CA GLU A 83 7.56 -6.67 4.62
C GLU A 83 6.29 -7.12 5.35
N LEU A 84 5.86 -8.36 5.13
CA LEU A 84 4.68 -8.92 5.81
C LEU A 84 4.91 -9.00 7.32
N SER A 85 6.08 -9.48 7.78
CA SER A 85 6.40 -9.54 9.21
C SER A 85 6.41 -8.14 9.84
N LYS A 86 6.96 -7.13 9.16
CA LYS A 86 6.94 -5.74 9.65
C LYS A 86 5.52 -5.23 9.82
N ILE A 87 4.66 -5.43 8.82
CA ILE A 87 3.27 -4.97 8.82
C ILE A 87 2.45 -5.65 9.92
N VAL A 88 2.57 -6.97 10.05
CA VAL A 88 1.88 -7.76 11.07
C VAL A 88 2.31 -7.33 12.48
N ASN A 89 3.58 -6.99 12.68
CA ASN A 89 4.12 -6.47 13.94
C ASN A 89 3.78 -4.98 14.20
N GLY A 90 2.76 -4.43 13.54
CA GLY A 90 2.25 -3.09 13.80
C GLY A 90 2.98 -1.95 13.10
N ASN A 91 3.93 -2.23 12.20
CA ASN A 91 4.56 -1.16 11.41
C ASN A 91 3.66 -0.75 10.24
N GLY A 92 3.73 0.53 9.88
CA GLY A 92 2.99 1.08 8.76
C GLY A 92 1.54 1.37 9.10
N ASP A 93 1.08 2.54 8.63
CA ASP A 93 -0.30 2.99 8.75
C ASP A 93 -1.05 2.67 7.46
N TRP A 94 -0.51 3.09 6.33
CA TRP A 94 -1.07 2.84 5.00
C TRP A 94 -0.10 2.14 4.08
N MET A 95 -0.63 1.50 3.03
CA MET A 95 0.13 0.97 1.93
C MET A 95 -0.47 1.43 0.60
N PHE A 96 0.32 2.15 -0.19
CA PHE A 96 0.01 2.43 -1.58
C PHE A 96 0.41 1.22 -2.44
N TYR A 97 -0.55 0.65 -3.16
CA TYR A 97 -0.33 -0.43 -4.11
C TYR A 97 -0.80 0.01 -5.50
N GLY A 98 0.15 0.26 -6.40
CA GLY A 98 -0.12 0.77 -7.74
C GLY A 98 0.35 -0.16 -8.85
N HIS A 99 -0.20 0.05 -10.04
CA HIS A 99 0.23 -0.55 -11.29
C HIS A 99 0.62 0.56 -12.26
N SER A 100 1.81 0.44 -12.82
CA SER A 100 2.29 1.31 -13.89
C SER A 100 1.47 1.09 -15.16
N ASN A 101 1.15 2.18 -15.87
CA ASN A 101 0.61 2.12 -17.23
C ASN A 101 1.61 1.46 -18.20
N ALA A 102 1.12 1.02 -19.37
CA ALA A 102 1.95 0.33 -20.37
C ALA A 102 3.20 1.13 -20.79
N ALA A 103 3.08 2.46 -20.90
CA ALA A 103 4.19 3.36 -21.24
C ALA A 103 5.22 3.57 -20.11
N GLN A 104 4.92 3.11 -18.89
CA GLN A 104 5.74 3.31 -17.69
C GLN A 104 6.02 4.78 -17.35
N THR A 105 5.07 5.65 -17.66
CA THR A 105 5.11 7.09 -17.42
C THR A 105 4.20 7.55 -16.28
N GLY A 106 3.26 6.70 -15.86
CA GLY A 106 2.35 6.97 -14.75
C GLY A 106 1.63 5.72 -14.27
N LEU A 107 0.63 5.89 -13.41
CA LEU A 107 -0.15 4.79 -12.84
C LEU A 107 -1.46 4.57 -13.61
N GLU A 108 -1.78 3.31 -13.94
CA GLU A 108 -3.05 2.93 -14.59
C GLU A 108 -4.13 2.48 -13.60
N SER A 109 -3.72 1.92 -12.45
CA SER A 109 -4.63 1.61 -11.35
C SER A 109 -3.89 1.60 -10.03
N TRP A 110 -4.55 2.00 -8.95
CA TRP A 110 -3.96 1.99 -7.62
C TRP A 110 -4.99 1.81 -6.51
N LYS A 111 -4.51 1.39 -5.33
CA LYS A 111 -5.27 1.32 -4.09
C LYS A 111 -4.43 1.87 -2.94
N LEU A 112 -5.06 2.64 -2.07
CA LEU A 112 -4.53 3.04 -0.77
C LEU A 112 -5.17 2.13 0.29
N ILE A 113 -4.34 1.33 0.94
CA ILE A 113 -4.75 0.25 1.84
C ILE A 113 -4.48 0.67 3.29
N ASP A 114 -5.48 0.54 4.16
CA ASP A 114 -5.31 0.71 5.60
C ASP A 114 -4.69 -0.53 6.24
N LEU A 115 -3.48 -0.39 6.79
CA LEU A 115 -2.76 -1.51 7.40
C LEU A 115 -3.30 -1.89 8.78
N ARG A 116 -4.02 -1.00 9.48
CA ARG A 116 -4.75 -1.32 10.72
C ARG A 116 -5.97 -2.19 10.38
N ALA A 117 -6.73 -1.82 9.34
CA ALA A 117 -7.83 -2.64 8.84
C ALA A 117 -7.33 -4.00 8.32
N PHE A 118 -6.21 -4.03 7.61
CA PHE A 118 -5.54 -5.27 7.20
C PHE A 118 -5.23 -6.19 8.39
N ARG A 119 -4.55 -5.66 9.42
CA ARG A 119 -4.23 -6.41 10.64
C ARG A 119 -5.49 -6.92 11.36
N ALA A 120 -6.50 -6.05 11.51
CA ALA A 120 -7.77 -6.43 12.11
C ALA A 120 -8.47 -7.55 11.31
N GLY A 121 -8.42 -7.48 9.97
CA GLY A 121 -8.93 -8.52 9.08
C GLY A 121 -8.24 -9.86 9.29
N LEU A 122 -6.90 -9.88 9.37
CA LEU A 122 -6.14 -11.10 9.67
C LEU A 122 -6.55 -11.73 11.01
N ILE A 123 -6.74 -10.91 12.04
CA ILE A 123 -7.13 -11.38 13.39
C ILE A 123 -8.56 -11.93 13.38
N ARG A 124 -9.53 -11.19 12.80
CA ARG A 124 -10.96 -11.54 12.86
C ARG A 124 -11.33 -12.74 12.01
N LYS A 125 -10.70 -12.88 10.83
CA LYS A 125 -11.04 -13.93 9.85
C LYS A 125 -10.12 -15.14 9.94
N GLY A 126 -8.96 -15.01 10.58
CA GLY A 126 -7.97 -16.08 10.66
C GLY A 126 -7.48 -16.54 9.28
N SER A 127 -6.85 -17.71 9.23
CA SER A 127 -6.28 -18.28 8.01
C SER A 127 -7.31 -18.76 6.99
N SER A 128 -8.55 -19.05 7.41
CA SER A 128 -9.61 -19.65 6.60
C SER A 128 -10.64 -18.67 6.05
N GLY A 129 -10.76 -17.47 6.63
CA GLY A 129 -11.78 -16.50 6.25
C GLY A 129 -11.36 -15.45 5.21
N LEU A 130 -10.08 -15.42 4.82
CA LEU A 130 -9.54 -14.52 3.79
C LEU A 130 -9.10 -15.31 2.56
N SER A 131 -9.21 -14.70 1.38
CA SER A 131 -8.65 -15.25 0.15
C SER A 131 -7.23 -14.73 -0.03
N TRP A 132 -6.27 -15.63 0.09
CA TRP A 132 -4.84 -15.33 -0.01
C TRP A 132 -4.05 -16.54 -0.50
N GLY A 133 -2.80 -16.30 -0.89
CA GLY A 133 -1.88 -17.37 -1.25
C GLY A 133 -0.44 -16.89 -1.34
N ARG A 134 0.49 -17.83 -1.55
CA ARG A 134 1.92 -17.53 -1.71
C ARG A 134 2.37 -17.77 -3.14
N LYS A 135 3.32 -16.97 -3.59
CA LYS A 135 4.01 -17.17 -4.86
C LYS A 135 5.49 -16.90 -4.72
N SER A 136 6.29 -17.87 -5.16
CA SER A 136 7.73 -17.78 -5.22
C SER A 136 8.17 -17.11 -6.51
N ASN A 137 9.17 -16.25 -6.40
CA ASN A 137 9.92 -15.70 -7.53
C ASN A 137 11.15 -16.59 -7.79
N ALA A 138 11.70 -16.52 -9.00
CA ALA A 138 12.92 -17.25 -9.37
C ALA A 138 14.15 -16.83 -8.56
N ASP A 139 14.16 -15.64 -7.96
CA ASP A 139 15.25 -15.09 -7.15
C ASP A 139 15.23 -15.56 -5.68
N GLY A 140 14.38 -16.54 -5.34
CA GLY A 140 14.24 -17.06 -3.98
C GLY A 140 13.43 -16.18 -3.03
N THR A 141 12.91 -15.04 -3.50
CA THR A 141 11.92 -14.26 -2.72
C THR A 141 10.52 -14.84 -2.89
N GLN A 142 9.67 -14.68 -1.87
CA GLN A 142 8.25 -15.01 -1.98
C GLN A 142 7.39 -13.80 -1.63
N PHE A 143 6.21 -13.73 -2.23
CA PHE A 143 5.18 -12.80 -1.83
C PHE A 143 3.89 -13.54 -1.47
N THR A 144 3.17 -12.95 -0.53
CA THR A 144 1.80 -13.31 -0.22
C THR A 144 0.88 -12.35 -0.97
N TRP A 145 -0.06 -12.89 -1.74
CA TRP A 145 -1.13 -12.11 -2.33
C TRP A 145 -2.39 -12.23 -1.47
N PHE A 146 -3.19 -11.17 -1.45
CA PHE A 146 -4.46 -11.09 -0.74
C PHE A 146 -5.51 -10.47 -1.67
N ASP A 147 -6.73 -11.02 -1.67
CA ASP A 147 -7.89 -10.42 -2.36
C ASP A 147 -8.58 -9.41 -1.44
N VAL A 148 -8.62 -8.13 -1.84
CA VAL A 148 -9.21 -7.05 -1.03
C VAL A 148 -10.68 -7.29 -0.70
N ARG A 149 -11.42 -8.01 -1.55
CA ARG A 149 -12.86 -8.27 -1.37
C ARG A 149 -13.15 -9.29 -0.27
N SER A 150 -12.13 -10.05 0.15
CA SER A 150 -12.28 -11.04 1.22
C SER A 150 -12.20 -10.43 2.62
N PHE A 151 -11.79 -9.15 2.74
CA PHE A 151 -11.70 -8.47 4.03
C PHE A 151 -13.09 -8.02 4.52
N PRO A 152 -13.28 -7.87 5.84
CA PRO A 152 -14.49 -7.26 6.39
C PRO A 152 -14.78 -5.89 5.78
N SER A 153 -16.06 -5.53 5.69
CA SER A 153 -16.50 -4.22 5.22
C SER A 153 -16.19 -3.10 6.23
N ASP A 154 -16.06 -3.43 7.52
CA ASP A 154 -15.79 -2.47 8.59
C ASP A 154 -14.69 -2.95 9.56
N PRO A 155 -13.62 -2.16 9.79
CA PRO A 155 -13.26 -0.96 9.02
C PRO A 155 -12.88 -1.33 7.58
N PRO A 156 -13.11 -0.43 6.60
CA PRO A 156 -12.80 -0.70 5.20
C PRO A 156 -11.30 -0.89 5.00
N LEU A 157 -10.92 -1.93 4.25
CA LEU A 157 -9.52 -2.17 3.91
C LEU A 157 -8.95 -1.12 2.96
N VAL A 158 -9.74 -0.74 1.93
CA VAL A 158 -9.32 0.19 0.89
C VAL A 158 -9.86 1.57 1.25
N VAL A 159 -8.95 2.50 1.54
CA VAL A 159 -9.26 3.90 1.86
C VAL A 159 -9.65 4.64 0.57
N ALA A 160 -8.92 4.36 -0.52
CA ALA A 160 -9.15 4.98 -1.81
C ALA A 160 -8.57 4.14 -2.97
N SER A 161 -9.03 4.40 -4.19
CA SER A 161 -8.51 3.80 -5.41
C SER A 161 -8.76 4.70 -6.63
N SER A 162 -8.02 4.46 -7.72
CA SER A 162 -8.30 5.00 -9.06
C SER A 162 -9.54 4.40 -9.70
#